data_AF-A0A7V2I7X2-F1
#
_entry.id   AF-A0A7V2I7X2-F1
#
_cell.length_a   1.000
_cell.length_b   1.000
_cell.length_c   1.000
_cell.angle_alpha   90.00
_cell.angle_beta   90.00
_cell.angle_gamma   90.00
#
_symmetry.space_group_name_H-M   'P 1'
#
loop_
_entity.id
_entity.type
_entity.pdbx_description
1 polymer ?
#
loop_
_entity_poly.entity_id
_entity_poly.type
_entity_poly.pdbx_seq_one_letter_code
_entity_poly.pdbx_strand_id
1 'polypeptide(L)'
;MVKKFASGLLFALVLVNAWATAEAVVIQAQDDDIEFLFTPGVGGPVPGLIPKTSGTIAVGDVLVAIMEFPSFSVDGVSQIFPGTEITGAFVGAVTSISGSTPGSTITFGPYSGGFNVVTGATVPGGAAGGGAMVAVFRNDLTFNLNIDPAAPGGLTTNCTGYLQCIGEATAGSLLQVDGFSGDPDEFWVATLIAPGALDVGTVRGLESTALVAGFNAALTTIFNAIPGPGSPILFKNIGTGAPCPTGSSALDGCVAGPTLSGTVTGGSGLATGLLNDGAFARSDADGSKLTVPGPATLGLIGLGLLAAAVLGRRRQVASGFNTVRIGSAN
;
A
#
# COMPACT_ATOMS: atom_id res chain seq x y z
N MET A 1 -35.85 -20.08 64.37
CA MET A 1 -37.00 -19.43 63.73
C MET A 1 -36.55 -18.11 63.11
N VAL A 2 -36.72 -18.01 61.79
CA VAL A 2 -37.00 -16.80 60.97
C VAL A 2 -35.98 -15.63 60.94
N LYS A 3 -35.12 -15.70 59.91
CA LYS A 3 -34.81 -14.73 58.82
C LYS A 3 -34.57 -13.24 59.14
N LYS A 4 -33.43 -12.73 58.64
CA LYS A 4 -33.29 -11.63 57.63
C LYS A 4 -31.81 -11.52 57.21
N PHE A 5 -31.43 -12.18 56.11
CA PHE A 5 -31.22 -11.64 54.75
C PHE A 5 -29.93 -10.81 54.58
N ALA A 6 -29.02 -11.41 53.81
CA ALA A 6 -27.78 -10.86 53.28
C ALA A 6 -28.04 -9.76 52.24
N SER A 7 -27.14 -8.78 52.18
CA SER A 7 -26.92 -7.92 51.01
C SER A 7 -25.42 -7.68 50.83
N GLY A 8 -24.71 -8.74 50.44
CA GLY A 8 -23.59 -8.58 49.53
C GLY A 8 -24.08 -9.03 48.17
N LEU A 9 -23.91 -8.22 47.12
CA LEU A 9 -23.32 -8.71 45.87
C LEU A 9 -23.18 -7.62 44.78
N LEU A 10 -21.99 -7.66 44.19
CA LEU A 10 -21.71 -7.55 42.76
C LEU A 10 -22.19 -6.28 42.03
N PHE A 11 -21.31 -5.28 41.98
CA PHE A 11 -21.11 -4.59 40.71
C PHE A 11 -20.40 -5.58 39.77
N ALA A 12 -21.19 -6.34 39.00
CA ALA A 12 -20.67 -6.97 37.81
C ALA A 12 -20.20 -5.84 36.88
N LEU A 13 -18.90 -5.59 36.87
CA LEU A 13 -18.26 -4.90 35.77
C LEU A 13 -18.42 -5.84 34.58
N VAL A 14 -19.55 -5.70 33.89
CA VAL A 14 -19.71 -6.24 32.55
C VAL A 14 -18.64 -5.49 31.76
N LEU A 15 -17.47 -6.11 31.60
CA LEU A 15 -16.64 -5.93 30.43
C LEU A 15 -17.55 -6.38 29.29
N VAL A 16 -18.43 -5.47 28.87
CA VAL A 16 -19.04 -5.54 27.56
C VAL A 16 -17.81 -5.59 26.69
N ASN A 17 -17.63 -6.74 26.04
CA ASN A 17 -16.82 -6.90 24.86
C ASN A 17 -17.36 -5.89 23.84
N ALA A 18 -17.09 -4.60 24.08
CA ALA A 18 -17.13 -3.55 23.09
C ALA A 18 -15.90 -3.82 22.24
N TRP A 19 -15.97 -4.91 21.48
CA TRP A 19 -15.55 -4.88 20.09
C TRP A 19 -16.46 -3.83 19.48
N ALA A 20 -16.16 -2.55 19.74
CA ALA A 20 -16.55 -1.52 18.81
C ALA A 20 -16.02 -2.07 17.49
N THR A 21 -16.94 -2.43 16.60
CA THR A 21 -16.62 -2.77 15.22
C THR A 21 -15.94 -1.51 14.70
N ALA A 22 -14.62 -1.46 14.84
CA ALA A 22 -13.85 -0.32 14.40
C ALA A 22 -14.20 -0.15 12.93
N GLU A 23 -14.75 1.02 12.61
CA GLU A 23 -15.20 1.30 11.27
C GLU A 23 -14.01 1.16 10.34
N ALA A 24 -14.21 0.46 9.22
CA ALA A 24 -13.18 0.32 8.22
C ALA A 24 -12.87 1.71 7.67
N VAL A 25 -11.59 2.09 7.72
CA VAL A 25 -11.09 3.31 7.08
C VAL A 25 -10.35 2.95 5.80
N VAL A 26 -10.42 3.85 4.83
CA VAL A 26 -9.82 3.63 3.50
C VAL A 26 -8.44 4.26 3.46
N ILE A 27 -7.45 3.49 3.01
CA ILE A 27 -6.18 4.03 2.54
C ILE A 27 -6.32 4.22 1.03
N GLN A 28 -6.02 5.42 0.54
CA GLN A 28 -6.04 5.76 -0.88
C GLN A 28 -4.70 6.34 -1.29
N ALA A 29 -4.24 5.95 -2.48
CA ALA A 29 -3.01 6.42 -3.07
C ALA A 29 -3.22 6.63 -4.58
N GLN A 30 -2.60 7.67 -5.11
CA GLN A 30 -2.41 7.86 -6.55
C GLN A 30 -0.92 7.99 -6.75
N ASP A 31 -0.38 7.26 -7.73
CA ASP A 31 1.01 7.37 -8.12
C ASP A 31 1.16 7.91 -9.54
N ASP A 32 2.37 8.41 -9.76
CA ASP A 32 2.90 8.78 -11.06
C ASP A 32 4.21 8.01 -11.25
N ASP A 33 4.34 7.32 -12.38
CA ASP A 33 5.37 6.31 -12.54
C ASP A 33 6.24 6.43 -13.79
N ILE A 34 7.46 5.92 -13.67
CA ILE A 34 8.33 5.56 -14.80
C ILE A 34 8.55 4.06 -14.83
N GLU A 35 8.31 3.48 -16.01
CA GLU A 35 8.36 2.03 -16.21
C GLU A 35 9.65 1.60 -16.88
N PHE A 36 10.37 0.68 -16.22
CA PHE A 36 11.62 0.09 -16.69
C PHE A 36 11.41 -1.40 -16.99
N LEU A 37 11.96 -1.85 -18.10
CA LEU A 37 11.95 -3.26 -18.46
C LEU A 37 13.35 -3.85 -18.43
N PHE A 38 13.48 -4.98 -17.75
CA PHE A 38 14.69 -5.77 -17.70
C PHE A 38 14.45 -7.17 -18.24
N THR A 39 15.52 -7.81 -18.67
CA THR A 39 15.51 -9.22 -19.07
C THR A 39 16.68 -9.95 -18.40
N PRO A 40 16.59 -11.27 -18.15
CA PRO A 40 17.70 -12.02 -17.58
C PRO A 40 19.00 -11.85 -18.37
N GLY A 41 20.08 -11.50 -17.69
CA GLY A 41 21.36 -11.23 -18.34
C GLY A 41 22.47 -10.82 -17.37
N VAL A 42 23.64 -10.49 -17.91
CA VAL A 42 24.79 -10.03 -17.13
C VAL A 42 25.27 -8.67 -17.62
N GLY A 43 25.74 -7.82 -16.70
CA GLY A 43 26.31 -6.51 -17.03
C GLY A 43 25.33 -5.33 -16.98
N GLY A 44 24.12 -5.53 -16.45
CA GLY A 44 23.18 -4.44 -16.17
C GLY A 44 23.37 -3.83 -14.78
N PRO A 45 22.59 -2.78 -14.44
CA PRO A 45 22.65 -2.11 -13.15
C PRO A 45 22.10 -2.97 -12.00
N VAL A 46 21.27 -3.96 -12.33
CA VAL A 46 20.70 -4.92 -11.37
C VAL A 46 21.38 -6.29 -11.53
N PRO A 47 21.82 -6.95 -10.44
CA PRO A 47 22.43 -8.27 -10.53
C PRO A 47 21.53 -9.30 -11.25
N GLY A 48 22.06 -9.94 -12.30
CA GLY A 48 21.36 -10.97 -13.06
C GLY A 48 20.34 -10.45 -14.08
N LEU A 49 20.25 -9.14 -14.26
CA LEU A 49 19.34 -8.48 -15.19
C LEU A 49 20.10 -7.49 -16.08
N ILE A 50 19.61 -7.29 -17.30
CA ILE A 50 20.07 -6.23 -18.22
C ILE A 50 18.88 -5.40 -18.70
N PRO A 51 19.05 -4.09 -18.93
CA PRO A 51 18.00 -3.26 -19.51
C PRO A 51 17.53 -3.81 -20.85
N LYS A 52 16.21 -3.92 -21.03
CA LYS A 52 15.60 -4.31 -22.30
C LYS A 52 15.15 -3.07 -23.05
N THR A 53 15.99 -2.62 -23.99
CA THR A 53 15.76 -1.36 -24.71
C THR A 53 15.04 -1.54 -26.05
N SER A 54 14.87 -2.78 -26.53
CA SER A 54 14.22 -3.09 -27.82
C SER A 54 13.66 -4.52 -27.85
N GLY A 55 12.87 -4.81 -28.88
CA GLY A 55 12.25 -6.10 -29.12
C GLY A 55 10.96 -6.30 -28.32
N THR A 56 10.41 -7.51 -28.41
CA THR A 56 9.12 -7.85 -27.82
C THR A 56 9.26 -8.25 -26.35
N ILE A 57 8.41 -7.71 -25.48
CA ILE A 57 8.19 -8.16 -24.10
C ILE A 57 7.90 -9.66 -24.11
N ALA A 58 8.58 -10.40 -23.25
CA ALA A 58 8.56 -11.86 -23.20
C ALA A 58 8.36 -12.37 -21.77
N VAL A 59 7.90 -13.61 -21.65
CA VAL A 59 7.84 -14.31 -20.37
C VAL A 59 9.25 -14.39 -19.76
N GLY A 60 9.34 -14.03 -18.48
CA GLY A 60 10.61 -13.94 -17.75
C GLY A 60 11.25 -12.55 -17.75
N ASP A 61 10.76 -11.59 -18.55
CA ASP A 61 11.14 -10.19 -18.37
C ASP A 61 10.63 -9.66 -17.03
N VAL A 62 11.31 -8.65 -16.49
CA VAL A 62 11.01 -8.02 -15.20
C VAL A 62 10.65 -6.56 -15.43
N LEU A 63 9.42 -6.21 -15.09
CA LEU A 63 8.92 -4.84 -15.06
C LEU A 63 9.24 -4.22 -13.70
N VAL A 64 9.75 -3.00 -13.71
CA VAL A 64 10.05 -2.22 -12.52
C VAL A 64 9.47 -0.83 -12.70
N ALA A 65 8.50 -0.47 -11.85
CA ALA A 65 7.97 0.90 -11.81
C ALA A 65 8.61 1.66 -10.65
N ILE A 66 8.96 2.91 -10.88
CA ILE A 66 9.40 3.84 -9.84
C ILE A 66 8.29 4.84 -9.65
N MET A 67 7.79 4.93 -8.42
CA MET A 67 6.52 5.58 -8.11
C MET A 67 6.77 6.81 -7.23
N GLU A 68 6.17 7.94 -7.61
CA GLU A 68 5.94 9.09 -6.72
C GLU A 68 4.45 9.16 -6.40
N PHE A 69 4.09 9.39 -5.14
CA PHE A 69 2.70 9.53 -4.75
C PHE A 69 2.34 11.01 -4.51
N PRO A 70 1.77 11.73 -5.49
CA PRO A 70 1.27 13.09 -5.28
C PRO A 70 0.14 13.13 -4.25
N SER A 71 -0.56 12.00 -4.05
CA SER A 71 -1.54 11.86 -2.99
C SER A 71 -1.45 10.51 -2.27
N PHE A 72 -1.45 10.57 -0.95
CA PHE A 72 -1.56 9.40 -0.09
C PHE A 72 -2.36 9.78 1.15
N SER A 73 -3.50 9.13 1.38
CA SER A 73 -4.41 9.49 2.46
C SER A 73 -4.95 8.28 3.22
N VAL A 74 -5.30 8.52 4.48
CA VAL A 74 -6.04 7.59 5.33
C VAL A 74 -7.30 8.30 5.78
N ASP A 75 -8.46 7.77 5.41
CA ASP A 75 -9.77 8.38 5.71
C ASP A 75 -9.87 9.84 5.23
N GLY A 76 -9.32 10.11 4.04
CA GLY A 76 -9.25 11.46 3.46
C GLY A 76 -8.22 12.40 4.11
N VAL A 77 -7.48 11.96 5.13
CA VAL A 77 -6.41 12.73 5.77
C VAL A 77 -5.07 12.40 5.13
N SER A 78 -4.43 13.41 4.52
CA SER A 78 -3.10 13.27 3.91
C SER A 78 -2.08 12.72 4.90
N GLN A 79 -1.29 11.75 4.45
CA GLN A 79 -0.14 11.19 5.16
C GLN A 79 1.20 11.71 4.62
N ILE A 80 1.15 12.66 3.69
CA ILE A 80 2.30 13.41 3.19
C ILE A 80 2.45 14.64 4.09
N PHE A 81 3.39 14.56 5.04
CA PHE A 81 3.63 15.64 6.00
C PHE A 81 4.57 16.70 5.41
N PRO A 82 4.54 17.95 5.91
CA PRO A 82 5.49 18.97 5.48
C PRO A 82 6.94 18.49 5.62
N GLY A 83 7.72 18.63 4.55
CA GLY A 83 9.12 18.18 4.51
C GLY A 83 9.29 16.69 4.25
N THR A 84 8.23 15.98 3.85
CA THR A 84 8.29 14.57 3.44
C THR A 84 7.58 14.35 2.11
N GLU A 85 7.96 13.29 1.42
CA GLU A 85 7.27 12.74 0.25
C GLU A 85 6.99 11.26 0.49
N ILE A 86 6.12 10.69 -0.36
CA ILE A 86 5.82 9.27 -0.39
C ILE A 86 6.22 8.76 -1.77
N THR A 87 7.04 7.73 -1.80
CA THR A 87 7.56 7.13 -3.02
C THR A 87 7.45 5.62 -2.92
N GLY A 88 7.73 4.91 -4.01
CA GLY A 88 7.85 3.48 -3.94
C GLY A 88 8.43 2.85 -5.18
N ALA A 89 8.42 1.52 -5.17
CA ALA A 89 8.78 0.73 -6.33
C ALA A 89 7.87 -0.48 -6.48
N PHE A 90 7.58 -0.80 -7.72
CA PHE A 90 7.01 -2.06 -8.15
C PHE A 90 8.09 -2.94 -8.79
N VAL A 91 8.06 -4.24 -8.54
CA VAL A 91 8.89 -5.25 -9.20
C VAL A 91 8.06 -6.49 -9.50
N GLY A 92 7.85 -6.79 -10.79
CA GLY A 92 7.09 -7.96 -11.22
C GLY A 92 7.70 -8.65 -12.43
N ALA A 93 7.68 -9.98 -12.43
CA ALA A 93 8.07 -10.77 -13.59
C ALA A 93 6.86 -11.06 -14.47
N VAL A 94 7.05 -11.02 -15.79
CA VAL A 94 6.05 -11.48 -16.76
C VAL A 94 5.94 -13.00 -16.67
N THR A 95 4.81 -13.50 -16.19
CA THR A 95 4.57 -14.94 -15.99
C THR A 95 3.84 -15.57 -17.18
N SER A 96 2.97 -14.80 -17.85
CA SER A 96 2.32 -15.26 -19.09
C SER A 96 1.92 -14.09 -19.98
N ILE A 97 1.84 -14.36 -21.28
CA ILE A 97 1.30 -13.44 -22.29
C ILE A 97 0.26 -14.22 -23.10
N SER A 98 -0.96 -13.69 -23.19
CA SER A 98 -2.07 -14.29 -23.95
C SER A 98 -2.43 -13.43 -25.15
N GLY A 99 -1.80 -13.71 -26.29
CA GLY A 99 -1.98 -12.97 -27.54
C GLY A 99 -0.92 -11.89 -27.79
N SER A 100 -1.07 -11.12 -28.87
CA SER A 100 -0.14 -10.05 -29.25
C SER A 100 -0.80 -8.80 -29.85
N THR A 101 -2.13 -8.76 -29.81
CA THR A 101 -2.95 -7.68 -30.37
C THR A 101 -3.67 -6.93 -29.25
N PRO A 102 -4.26 -5.75 -29.51
CA PRO A 102 -5.19 -5.13 -28.56
C PRO A 102 -6.22 -6.13 -28.02
N GLY A 103 -6.49 -6.07 -26.70
CA GLY A 103 -7.29 -7.04 -25.95
C GLY A 103 -6.53 -8.27 -25.43
N SER A 104 -5.28 -8.48 -25.87
CA SER A 104 -4.38 -9.49 -25.29
C SER A 104 -3.97 -9.09 -23.88
N THR A 105 -3.52 -10.06 -23.07
CA THR A 105 -3.15 -9.80 -21.68
C THR A 105 -1.72 -10.19 -21.35
N ILE A 106 -1.14 -9.49 -20.38
CA ILE A 106 0.12 -9.84 -19.70
C ILE A 106 -0.23 -10.09 -18.23
N THR A 107 0.22 -11.22 -17.70
CA THR A 107 0.11 -11.52 -16.26
C THR A 107 1.46 -11.37 -15.60
N PHE A 108 1.46 -10.76 -14.42
CA PHE A 108 2.64 -10.57 -13.62
C PHE A 108 2.59 -11.42 -12.35
N GLY A 109 3.76 -11.77 -11.83
CA GLY A 109 3.93 -12.39 -10.53
C GLY A 109 5.24 -11.96 -9.89
N PRO A 110 5.50 -12.35 -8.63
CA PRO A 110 6.71 -11.95 -7.93
C PRO A 110 7.96 -12.39 -8.68
N TYR A 111 8.94 -11.50 -8.79
CA TYR A 111 10.22 -11.87 -9.39
C TYR A 111 10.95 -12.89 -8.51
N SER A 112 11.36 -14.01 -9.10
CA SER A 112 11.98 -15.13 -8.37
C SER A 112 13.34 -14.77 -7.74
N GLY A 113 14.07 -13.81 -8.32
CA GLY A 113 15.29 -13.27 -7.73
C GLY A 113 15.05 -12.38 -6.49
N GLY A 114 13.81 -11.97 -6.26
CA GLY A 114 13.39 -11.17 -5.11
C GLY A 114 13.40 -9.66 -5.39
N PHE A 115 12.45 -8.96 -4.78
CA PHE A 115 12.33 -7.50 -4.81
C PHE A 115 13.62 -6.80 -4.35
N ASN A 116 14.25 -7.31 -3.29
CA ASN A 116 15.43 -6.69 -2.67
C ASN A 116 16.64 -6.62 -3.60
N VAL A 117 16.78 -7.59 -4.52
CA VAL A 117 17.89 -7.62 -5.48
C VAL A 117 17.73 -6.51 -6.52
N VAL A 118 16.49 -6.23 -6.91
CA VAL A 118 16.16 -5.22 -7.91
C VAL A 118 16.29 -3.82 -7.32
N THR A 119 15.72 -3.60 -6.14
CA THR A 119 15.64 -2.26 -5.55
C THR A 119 16.81 -1.89 -4.64
N GLY A 120 17.56 -2.88 -4.13
CA GLY A 120 18.58 -2.69 -3.10
C GLY A 120 18.01 -2.47 -1.69
N ALA A 121 16.69 -2.25 -1.56
CA ALA A 121 16.02 -2.09 -0.27
C ALA A 121 15.72 -3.46 0.35
N THR A 122 15.85 -3.57 1.67
CA THR A 122 15.46 -4.79 2.39
C THR A 122 14.04 -4.66 2.93
N VAL A 123 13.08 -5.39 2.34
CA VAL A 123 11.67 -5.36 2.77
C VAL A 123 11.15 -6.76 3.16
N PRO A 124 10.13 -6.86 4.03
CA PRO A 124 9.41 -8.10 4.28
C PRO A 124 8.89 -8.72 2.97
N GLY A 125 9.09 -10.03 2.78
CA GLY A 125 8.73 -10.71 1.52
C GLY A 125 9.61 -10.34 0.30
N GLY A 126 10.64 -9.49 0.46
CA GLY A 126 11.45 -9.05 -0.67
C GLY A 126 12.65 -9.94 -1.02
N ALA A 127 12.96 -10.95 -0.20
CA ALA A 127 13.97 -11.95 -0.55
C ALA A 127 13.50 -12.83 -1.73
N ALA A 128 14.42 -13.60 -2.31
CA ALA A 128 14.09 -14.59 -3.35
C ALA A 128 12.95 -15.52 -2.88
N GLY A 129 11.87 -15.57 -3.67
CA GLY A 129 10.66 -16.34 -3.35
C GLY A 129 9.74 -15.74 -2.27
N GLY A 130 9.98 -14.52 -1.80
CA GLY A 130 9.23 -13.92 -0.67
C GLY A 130 7.89 -13.25 -1.02
N GLY A 131 7.57 -13.10 -2.31
CA GLY A 131 6.25 -12.65 -2.77
C GLY A 131 6.02 -11.15 -2.89
N ALA A 132 6.90 -10.30 -2.33
CA ALA A 132 6.74 -8.84 -2.43
C ALA A 132 6.81 -8.35 -3.89
N MET A 133 5.90 -7.45 -4.24
CA MET A 133 5.85 -6.80 -5.55
C MET A 133 5.82 -5.29 -5.46
N VAL A 134 5.23 -4.71 -4.42
CA VAL A 134 5.16 -3.27 -4.22
C VAL A 134 5.71 -2.93 -2.84
N ALA A 135 6.55 -1.91 -2.76
CA ALA A 135 6.95 -1.31 -1.48
C ALA A 135 6.83 0.21 -1.54
N VAL A 136 6.28 0.79 -0.48
CA VAL A 136 6.05 2.23 -0.33
C VAL A 136 6.85 2.76 0.85
N PHE A 137 7.50 3.89 0.66
CA PHE A 137 8.41 4.53 1.59
C PHE A 137 7.99 5.98 1.87
N ARG A 138 8.36 6.47 3.05
CA ARG A 138 8.33 7.89 3.38
C ARG A 138 9.74 8.43 3.40
N ASN A 139 10.05 9.34 2.48
CA ASN A 139 11.34 10.01 2.41
C ASN A 139 11.27 11.41 2.99
N ASP A 140 12.44 11.99 3.28
CA ASP A 140 12.58 13.43 3.43
C ASP A 140 12.79 14.10 2.06
N LEU A 141 12.69 15.43 2.01
CA LEU A 141 12.87 16.19 0.76
C LEU A 141 14.34 16.54 0.46
N THR A 142 15.32 15.76 0.93
CA THR A 142 16.73 15.96 0.54
C THR A 142 16.88 15.81 -0.97
N PHE A 143 16.18 14.84 -1.53
CA PHE A 143 15.86 14.73 -2.95
C PHE A 143 14.36 14.60 -3.06
N ASN A 144 13.68 15.61 -3.61
CA ASN A 144 12.24 15.53 -3.87
C ASN A 144 12.05 14.82 -5.21
N LEU A 145 11.91 13.50 -5.21
CA LEU A 145 11.65 12.75 -6.44
C LEU A 145 10.41 13.35 -7.09
N ASN A 146 10.56 13.79 -8.34
CA ASN A 146 9.45 14.31 -9.12
C ASN A 146 9.29 13.40 -10.34
N ILE A 147 8.08 12.91 -10.56
CA ILE A 147 7.63 12.11 -11.67
C ILE A 147 6.23 12.65 -11.94
N ASP A 148 6.09 13.52 -12.93
CA ASP A 148 4.77 14.02 -13.35
C ASP A 148 4.57 13.72 -14.84
N PRO A 149 3.88 12.62 -15.20
CA PRO A 149 3.61 12.25 -16.59
C PRO A 149 2.64 13.20 -17.29
N ALA A 150 1.87 14.00 -16.52
CA ALA A 150 0.89 14.96 -17.01
C ALA A 150 1.43 16.40 -17.14
N ALA A 151 2.67 16.65 -16.72
CA ALA A 151 3.30 17.98 -16.77
C ALA A 151 3.27 18.61 -18.18
N PRO A 152 2.99 19.92 -18.31
CA PRO A 152 3.07 20.63 -19.57
C PRO A 152 4.48 20.58 -20.17
N GLY A 153 4.66 19.83 -21.26
CA GLY A 153 5.96 19.59 -21.90
C GLY A 153 6.43 18.12 -21.87
N GLY A 154 5.62 17.21 -21.30
CA GLY A 154 5.96 15.80 -21.13
C GLY A 154 6.48 15.52 -19.72
N LEU A 155 6.85 14.27 -19.44
CA LEU A 155 7.31 13.86 -18.12
C LEU A 155 8.42 14.79 -17.59
N THR A 156 8.15 15.47 -16.49
CA THR A 156 9.20 16.09 -15.69
C THR A 156 9.65 15.09 -14.65
N THR A 157 10.83 14.52 -14.86
CA THR A 157 11.54 13.84 -13.79
C THR A 157 12.91 14.44 -13.54
N ASN A 158 13.29 14.46 -12.26
CA ASN A 158 14.55 15.02 -11.80
C ASN A 158 15.65 13.95 -11.60
N CYS A 159 15.34 12.68 -11.79
CA CYS A 159 16.32 11.60 -11.80
C CYS A 159 16.81 11.29 -13.23
N THR A 160 18.07 10.88 -13.38
CA THR A 160 18.76 10.80 -14.68
C THR A 160 18.98 9.39 -15.21
N GLY A 161 18.79 8.38 -14.36
CA GLY A 161 19.02 6.97 -14.65
C GLY A 161 18.40 6.09 -13.57
N TYR A 162 18.27 4.79 -13.87
CA TYR A 162 17.56 3.84 -13.03
C TYR A 162 18.06 3.82 -11.59
N LEU A 163 19.39 3.70 -11.39
CA LEU A 163 19.99 3.57 -10.07
C LEU A 163 19.73 4.80 -9.17
N GLN A 164 19.70 6.00 -9.77
CA GLN A 164 19.37 7.21 -9.02
C GLN A 164 17.89 7.17 -8.63
N CYS A 165 17.00 6.95 -9.61
CA CYS A 165 15.56 6.96 -9.36
C CYS A 165 15.15 5.93 -8.29
N ILE A 166 15.66 4.69 -8.37
CA ILE A 166 15.29 3.63 -7.42
C ILE A 166 15.93 3.84 -6.04
N GLY A 167 17.15 4.41 -6.00
CA GLY A 167 17.82 4.76 -4.76
C GLY A 167 17.04 5.81 -3.98
N GLU A 168 16.59 6.86 -4.65
CA GLU A 168 15.78 7.93 -4.02
C GLU A 168 14.39 7.40 -3.63
N ALA A 169 13.73 6.64 -4.51
CA ALA A 169 12.41 6.08 -4.24
C ALA A 169 12.36 5.09 -3.05
N THR A 170 13.51 4.59 -2.60
CA THR A 170 13.61 3.60 -1.51
C THR A 170 14.47 4.05 -0.33
N ALA A 171 14.92 5.31 -0.30
CA ALA A 171 15.85 5.82 0.72
C ALA A 171 15.23 5.95 2.12
N GLY A 172 13.91 6.10 2.20
CA GLY A 172 13.21 6.46 3.42
C GLY A 172 12.74 5.31 4.29
N SER A 173 11.77 5.63 5.17
CA SER A 173 11.18 4.67 6.09
C SER A 173 10.08 3.86 5.39
N LEU A 174 10.19 2.53 5.45
CA LEU A 174 9.19 1.63 4.89
C LEU A 174 7.82 1.82 5.56
N LEU A 175 6.79 2.00 4.73
CA LEU A 175 5.40 2.17 5.18
C LEU A 175 4.54 0.94 4.90
N GLN A 176 4.75 0.31 3.75
CA GLN A 176 3.86 -0.72 3.24
C GLN A 176 4.60 -1.64 2.28
N VAL A 177 4.26 -2.93 2.34
CA VAL A 177 4.65 -3.91 1.33
C VAL A 177 3.44 -4.74 0.96
N ASP A 178 3.18 -4.87 -0.34
CA ASP A 178 2.14 -5.72 -0.88
C ASP A 178 2.71 -6.68 -1.92
N GLY A 179 2.06 -7.82 -2.08
CA GLY A 179 2.51 -8.85 -3.01
C GLY A 179 1.63 -10.09 -2.96
N PHE A 180 2.20 -11.22 -3.39
CA PHE A 180 1.54 -12.51 -3.34
C PHE A 180 1.91 -13.24 -2.05
N SER A 181 0.92 -13.47 -1.20
CA SER A 181 1.07 -14.15 0.09
C SER A 181 0.31 -15.49 0.15
N GLY A 182 -0.13 -16.00 -1.01
CA GLY A 182 -0.78 -17.31 -1.13
C GLY A 182 -2.30 -17.24 -1.04
N ASP A 183 -2.87 -16.04 -1.18
CA ASP A 183 -4.30 -15.87 -1.31
C ASP A 183 -4.70 -16.17 -2.77
N PRO A 184 -5.62 -17.12 -3.03
CA PRO A 184 -5.98 -17.51 -4.39
C PRO A 184 -6.60 -16.41 -5.25
N ASP A 185 -7.12 -15.34 -4.63
CA ASP A 185 -7.73 -14.21 -5.33
C ASP A 185 -6.71 -13.12 -5.71
N GLU A 186 -5.42 -13.33 -5.43
CA GLU A 186 -4.33 -12.44 -5.83
C GLU A 186 -4.08 -12.49 -7.33
N PHE A 187 -3.98 -11.31 -7.96
CA PHE A 187 -3.62 -11.20 -9.37
C PHE A 187 -2.97 -9.86 -9.71
N TRP A 188 -2.25 -9.82 -10.82
CA TRP A 188 -1.87 -8.60 -11.52
C TRP A 188 -1.90 -8.85 -13.01
N VAL A 189 -2.76 -8.12 -13.73
CA VAL A 189 -2.97 -8.31 -15.17
C VAL A 189 -3.02 -6.96 -15.88
N ALA A 190 -2.26 -6.84 -16.96
CA ALA A 190 -2.37 -5.74 -17.92
C ALA A 190 -3.07 -6.23 -19.20
N THR A 191 -3.94 -5.41 -19.76
CA THR A 191 -4.62 -5.62 -21.05
C THR A 191 -4.08 -4.62 -22.06
N LEU A 192 -3.60 -5.12 -23.19
CA LEU A 192 -3.04 -4.30 -24.26
C LEU A 192 -4.14 -3.47 -24.93
N ILE A 193 -3.88 -2.18 -25.12
CA ILE A 193 -4.79 -1.23 -25.77
C ILE A 193 -4.28 -0.85 -27.16
N ALA A 194 -2.97 -0.59 -27.29
CA ALA A 194 -2.38 -0.15 -28.55
C ALA A 194 -1.82 -1.31 -29.42
N PRO A 195 -1.88 -1.19 -30.75
CA PRO A 195 -1.08 -2.03 -31.64
C PRO A 195 0.41 -1.89 -31.31
N GLY A 196 1.13 -3.02 -31.23
CA GLY A 196 2.55 -3.02 -30.90
C GLY A 196 2.87 -2.76 -29.42
N ALA A 197 1.89 -2.81 -28.51
CA ALA A 197 2.09 -2.62 -27.07
C ALA A 197 3.06 -3.63 -26.41
N LEU A 198 3.36 -4.75 -27.08
CA LEU A 198 4.41 -5.67 -26.65
C LEU A 198 5.80 -5.32 -27.17
N ASP A 199 5.94 -4.42 -28.14
CA ASP A 199 7.25 -4.05 -28.68
C ASP A 199 7.79 -2.80 -27.96
N VAL A 200 8.92 -2.96 -27.27
CA VAL A 200 9.53 -1.90 -26.46
C VAL A 200 9.87 -0.68 -27.30
N GLY A 201 10.37 -0.88 -28.53
CA GLY A 201 10.72 0.22 -29.43
C GLY A 201 9.49 1.03 -29.85
N THR A 202 8.38 0.33 -30.11
CA THR A 202 7.09 0.93 -30.46
C THR A 202 6.54 1.74 -29.29
N VAL A 203 6.46 1.17 -28.08
CA VAL A 203 5.95 1.84 -26.89
C VAL A 203 6.75 3.10 -26.55
N ARG A 204 8.07 3.04 -26.69
CA ARG A 204 8.97 4.19 -26.52
C ARG A 204 8.72 5.33 -27.50
N GLY A 205 8.28 5.01 -28.71
CA GLY A 205 7.99 5.98 -29.76
C GLY A 205 6.59 6.58 -29.67
N LEU A 206 5.69 6.02 -28.86
CA LEU A 206 4.35 6.55 -28.67
C LEU A 206 4.36 7.80 -27.78
N GLU A 207 3.50 8.76 -28.11
CA GLU A 207 3.31 9.99 -27.35
C GLU A 207 2.98 9.69 -25.87
N SER A 208 3.36 10.59 -24.97
CA SER A 208 3.19 10.40 -23.51
C SER A 208 1.73 10.31 -23.05
N THR A 209 0.78 10.68 -23.91
CA THR A 209 -0.67 10.59 -23.65
C THR A 209 -1.32 9.40 -24.35
N ALA A 210 -0.60 8.66 -25.17
CA ALA A 210 -1.13 7.51 -25.89
C ALA A 210 -1.23 6.31 -24.94
N LEU A 211 -2.44 5.79 -24.76
CA LEU A 211 -2.69 4.60 -23.94
C LEU A 211 -2.09 3.34 -24.58
N VAL A 212 -1.25 2.65 -23.85
CA VAL A 212 -0.55 1.41 -24.27
C VAL A 212 -1.23 0.19 -23.69
N ALA A 213 -1.55 0.23 -22.39
CA ALA A 213 -2.24 -0.83 -21.68
C ALA A 213 -3.08 -0.26 -20.52
N GLY A 214 -4.06 -1.02 -20.06
CA GLY A 214 -4.73 -0.80 -18.78
C GLY A 214 -4.47 -1.98 -17.87
N PHE A 215 -4.28 -1.77 -16.57
CA PHE A 215 -4.00 -2.86 -15.64
C PHE A 215 -4.91 -2.84 -14.42
N ASN A 216 -5.06 -4.01 -13.82
CA ASN A 216 -5.71 -4.20 -12.53
C ASN A 216 -4.90 -5.20 -11.71
N ALA A 217 -4.88 -5.01 -10.40
CA ALA A 217 -4.28 -5.94 -9.46
C ALA A 217 -5.08 -6.02 -8.17
N ALA A 218 -4.96 -7.17 -7.51
CA ALA A 218 -5.40 -7.40 -6.15
C ALA A 218 -4.27 -8.16 -5.45
N LEU A 219 -3.73 -7.58 -4.37
CA LEU A 219 -2.57 -8.11 -3.66
C LEU A 219 -2.87 -8.22 -2.16
N THR A 220 -2.09 -9.05 -1.46
CA THR A 220 -2.09 -9.08 0.00
C THR A 220 -1.05 -8.11 0.56
N THR A 221 -1.42 -7.38 1.61
CA THR A 221 -0.47 -6.58 2.38
C THR A 221 0.36 -7.49 3.29
N ILE A 222 1.65 -7.60 2.98
CA ILE A 222 2.66 -8.35 3.74
C ILE A 222 3.14 -7.54 4.95
N PHE A 223 3.24 -6.21 4.78
CA PHE A 223 3.67 -5.29 5.83
C PHE A 223 2.86 -4.00 5.77
N ASN A 224 2.51 -3.47 6.96
CA ASN A 224 1.77 -2.24 7.09
C ASN A 224 2.18 -1.46 8.35
N ALA A 225 2.61 -0.22 8.18
CA ALA A 225 2.91 0.73 9.26
C ALA A 225 1.85 1.83 9.42
N ILE A 226 0.79 1.83 8.60
CA ILE A 226 -0.21 2.92 8.52
C ILE A 226 -1.60 2.41 8.95
N PRO A 227 -2.39 3.17 9.74
CA PRO A 227 -2.08 4.44 10.39
C PRO A 227 -1.18 4.31 11.63
N GLY A 228 -0.78 3.09 11.98
CA GLY A 228 0.23 2.84 13.00
C GLY A 228 0.73 1.40 12.93
N PRO A 229 1.84 1.09 13.62
CA PRO A 229 2.37 -0.27 13.68
C PRO A 229 1.32 -1.24 14.20
N GLY A 230 1.07 -2.32 13.44
CA GLY A 230 0.13 -3.37 13.82
C GLY A 230 -1.34 -3.06 13.52
N SER A 231 -1.66 -1.98 12.79
CA SER A 231 -3.00 -1.77 12.24
C SER A 231 -3.39 -2.91 11.28
N PRO A 232 -4.42 -3.70 11.60
CA PRO A 232 -4.87 -4.78 10.73
C PRO A 232 -5.32 -4.23 9.38
N ILE A 233 -4.93 -4.93 8.31
CA ILE A 233 -5.58 -4.78 7.01
C ILE A 233 -6.80 -5.69 7.00
N LEU A 234 -7.93 -5.13 6.57
CA LEU A 234 -9.17 -5.88 6.43
C LEU A 234 -9.24 -6.49 5.04
N PHE A 235 -9.89 -7.66 4.96
CA PHE A 235 -10.24 -8.24 3.68
C PHE A 235 -11.26 -7.33 2.97
N LYS A 236 -10.95 -7.02 1.72
CA LYS A 236 -11.75 -6.18 0.84
C LYS A 236 -12.24 -7.01 -0.33
N ASN A 237 -13.53 -6.93 -0.62
CA ASN A 237 -14.12 -7.61 -1.76
C ASN A 237 -13.68 -6.89 -3.04
N ILE A 238 -13.06 -7.62 -3.96
CA ILE A 238 -12.42 -7.04 -5.16
C ILE A 238 -13.47 -6.38 -6.07
N GLY A 239 -14.67 -6.98 -6.19
CA GLY A 239 -15.71 -6.49 -7.10
C GLY A 239 -16.53 -5.32 -6.56
N THR A 240 -16.69 -5.20 -5.24
CA THR A 240 -17.55 -4.19 -4.61
C THR A 240 -16.79 -3.13 -3.82
N GLY A 241 -15.53 -3.40 -3.47
CA GLY A 241 -14.71 -2.58 -2.60
C GLY A 241 -15.14 -2.55 -1.13
N ALA A 242 -16.18 -3.30 -0.76
CA ALA A 242 -16.68 -3.37 0.61
C ALA A 242 -15.85 -4.33 1.48
N PRO A 243 -15.88 -4.20 2.83
CA PRO A 243 -15.31 -5.20 3.72
C PRO A 243 -15.89 -6.59 3.47
N CYS A 244 -15.04 -7.62 3.50
CA CYS A 244 -15.49 -9.00 3.40
C CYS A 244 -16.04 -9.53 4.74
N PRO A 245 -16.92 -10.55 4.69
CA PRO A 245 -17.32 -11.27 5.88
C PRO A 245 -16.09 -11.86 6.60
N THR A 246 -16.09 -11.81 7.93
CA THR A 246 -15.05 -12.45 8.76
C THR A 246 -14.88 -13.93 8.39
N GLY A 247 -13.63 -14.34 8.12
CA GLY A 247 -13.28 -15.72 7.77
C GLY A 247 -13.00 -15.98 6.29
N SER A 248 -12.99 -14.94 5.44
CA SER A 248 -12.55 -15.03 4.05
C SER A 248 -11.05 -15.38 3.96
N SER A 249 -10.73 -16.45 3.24
CA SER A 249 -9.35 -16.94 2.98
C SER A 249 -9.33 -18.01 1.88
N ALA A 250 -10.43 -18.18 1.14
CA ALA A 250 -10.56 -19.10 0.02
C ALA A 250 -10.70 -18.29 -1.28
N LEU A 251 -10.94 -18.93 -2.44
CA LEU A 251 -11.41 -18.26 -3.66
C LEU A 251 -12.80 -17.65 -3.42
N ASP A 252 -12.86 -16.54 -2.69
CA ASP A 252 -14.06 -15.89 -2.19
C ASP A 252 -14.18 -14.44 -2.69
N GLY A 253 -13.25 -14.01 -3.53
CA GLY A 253 -13.21 -12.70 -4.17
C GLY A 253 -12.75 -11.61 -3.20
N CYS A 254 -11.98 -11.96 -2.18
CA CYS A 254 -11.50 -11.04 -1.16
C CYS A 254 -9.99 -11.08 -1.05
N VAL A 255 -9.37 -9.91 -0.82
CA VAL A 255 -7.94 -9.82 -0.51
C VAL A 255 -7.71 -8.96 0.72
N ALA A 256 -6.74 -9.35 1.56
CA ALA A 256 -6.28 -8.55 2.69
C ALA A 256 -5.19 -7.55 2.25
N GLY A 257 -5.52 -6.68 1.30
CA GLY A 257 -4.58 -5.70 0.76
C GLY A 257 -5.21 -4.79 -0.29
N PRO A 258 -4.37 -4.15 -1.13
CA PRO A 258 -4.85 -3.19 -2.11
C PRO A 258 -5.50 -3.87 -3.31
N THR A 259 -6.53 -3.20 -3.81
CA THR A 259 -6.93 -3.29 -5.22
C THR A 259 -6.33 -2.09 -5.94
N LEU A 260 -5.62 -2.34 -7.03
CA LEU A 260 -4.95 -1.33 -7.85
C LEU A 260 -5.58 -1.35 -9.25
N SER A 261 -5.71 -0.19 -9.86
CA SER A 261 -6.06 -0.06 -11.28
C SER A 261 -5.38 1.14 -11.88
N GLY A 262 -4.98 1.05 -13.14
CA GLY A 262 -4.30 2.16 -13.77
C GLY A 262 -4.11 1.97 -15.26
N THR A 263 -3.38 2.90 -15.84
CA THR A 263 -3.04 2.85 -17.26
C THR A 263 -1.54 3.03 -17.48
N VAL A 264 -1.06 2.41 -18.55
CA VAL A 264 0.31 2.60 -19.05
C VAL A 264 0.22 3.46 -20.30
N THR A 265 1.06 4.49 -20.39
CA THR A 265 1.15 5.39 -21.54
C THR A 265 2.52 5.31 -22.23
N GLY A 266 2.60 5.88 -23.44
CA GLY A 266 3.81 5.85 -24.27
C GLY A 266 5.04 6.51 -23.62
N GLY A 267 6.23 6.15 -24.12
CA GLY A 267 7.53 6.59 -23.58
C GLY A 267 8.17 7.79 -24.27
N SER A 268 7.51 8.43 -25.24
CA SER A 268 8.09 9.58 -25.95
C SER A 268 8.46 10.70 -24.97
N GLY A 269 9.62 11.33 -25.16
CA GLY A 269 10.12 12.40 -24.30
C GLY A 269 10.87 11.95 -23.03
N LEU A 270 11.02 10.64 -22.77
CA LEU A 270 11.90 10.16 -21.71
C LEU A 270 13.37 10.55 -21.98
N ALA A 271 14.10 10.92 -20.93
CA ALA A 271 15.50 11.30 -21.04
C ALA A 271 16.37 10.13 -21.53
N THR A 272 17.42 10.44 -22.30
CA THR A 272 18.30 9.42 -22.90
C THR A 272 18.96 8.49 -21.86
N GLY A 273 19.31 9.01 -20.68
CA GLY A 273 19.87 8.19 -19.59
C GLY A 273 18.89 7.11 -19.13
N LEU A 274 17.65 7.50 -18.84
CA LEU A 274 16.57 6.58 -18.45
C LEU A 274 16.29 5.55 -19.55
N LEU A 275 16.24 5.99 -20.80
CA LEU A 275 16.01 5.13 -21.96
C LEU A 275 17.11 4.07 -22.16
N ASN A 276 18.36 4.41 -21.86
CA ASN A 276 19.49 3.47 -21.92
C ASN A 276 19.46 2.48 -20.75
N ASP A 277 18.87 2.88 -19.63
CA ASP A 277 18.69 2.05 -18.44
C ASP A 277 17.40 1.21 -18.47
N GLY A 278 16.65 1.24 -19.58
CA GLY A 278 15.50 0.36 -19.81
C GLY A 278 14.14 1.02 -19.58
N ALA A 279 14.09 2.33 -19.29
CA ALA A 279 12.83 3.05 -19.25
C ALA A 279 12.16 3.02 -20.63
N PHE A 280 10.87 2.72 -20.66
CA PHE A 280 10.16 2.57 -21.94
C PHE A 280 8.73 3.11 -21.96
N ALA A 281 8.10 3.26 -20.81
CA ALA A 281 6.73 3.72 -20.66
C ALA A 281 6.54 4.51 -19.36
N ARG A 282 5.31 4.92 -19.09
CA ARG A 282 4.87 5.60 -17.87
C ARG A 282 3.58 4.95 -17.40
N SER A 283 3.25 5.08 -16.12
CA SER A 283 1.96 4.67 -15.59
C SER A 283 1.41 5.68 -14.60
N ASP A 284 0.10 5.55 -14.38
CA ASP A 284 -0.68 6.23 -13.34
C ASP A 284 -1.60 5.15 -12.76
N ALA A 285 -1.39 4.84 -11.48
CA ALA A 285 -2.13 3.86 -10.72
C ALA A 285 -2.90 4.50 -9.56
N ASP A 286 -4.16 4.11 -9.48
CA ASP A 286 -5.01 4.38 -8.33
C ASP A 286 -5.10 3.11 -7.47
N GLY A 287 -4.85 3.27 -6.17
CA GLY A 287 -4.87 2.18 -5.21
C GLY A 287 -5.77 2.44 -4.02
N SER A 288 -6.45 1.40 -3.53
CA SER A 288 -7.11 1.49 -2.22
C SER A 288 -7.20 0.17 -1.45
N LYS A 289 -7.08 0.28 -0.12
CA LYS A 289 -7.29 -0.84 0.81
C LYS A 289 -8.03 -0.41 2.07
N LEU A 290 -8.54 -1.39 2.80
CA LEU A 290 -9.27 -1.18 4.05
C LEU A 290 -8.39 -1.51 5.25
N THR A 291 -8.40 -0.65 6.24
CA THR A 291 -7.75 -0.90 7.53
C THR A 291 -8.67 -0.51 8.66
N VAL A 292 -8.30 -0.88 9.87
CA VAL A 292 -8.93 -0.41 11.10
C VAL A 292 -7.97 0.56 11.80
N PRO A 293 -8.48 1.71 12.30
CA PRO A 293 -7.67 2.65 13.05
C PRO A 293 -6.87 1.95 14.15
N GLY A 294 -5.58 2.27 14.25
CA GLY A 294 -4.68 1.65 15.22
C GLY A 294 -5.13 1.83 16.67
N PRO A 295 -4.53 1.09 17.62
CA PRO A 295 -4.97 1.04 19.02
C PRO A 295 -4.91 2.37 19.77
N ALA A 296 -4.39 3.44 19.19
CA ALA A 296 -4.38 4.78 19.79
C ALA A 296 -5.81 5.31 20.08
N THR A 297 -6.79 5.02 19.21
CA THR A 297 -8.20 5.36 19.44
C THR A 297 -8.81 4.55 20.59
N LEU A 298 -8.49 3.26 20.66
CA LEU A 298 -8.85 2.39 21.78
C LEU A 298 -8.16 2.83 23.09
N GLY A 299 -6.92 3.31 23.02
CA GLY A 299 -6.17 3.85 24.14
C GLY A 299 -6.75 5.16 24.67
N LEU A 300 -7.22 6.06 23.80
CA LEU A 300 -7.94 7.28 24.18
C LEU A 300 -9.29 6.98 24.83
N ILE A 301 -10.04 6.00 24.32
CA ILE A 301 -11.26 5.51 24.96
C ILE A 301 -10.94 4.88 26.33
N GLY A 302 -9.88 4.07 26.41
CA GLY A 302 -9.41 3.47 27.66
C GLY A 302 -8.99 4.51 28.70
N LEU A 303 -8.26 5.55 28.30
CA LEU A 303 -7.88 6.68 29.15
C LEU A 303 -9.09 7.54 29.53
N GLY A 304 -10.05 7.74 28.62
CA GLY A 304 -11.31 8.43 28.90
C GLY A 304 -12.17 7.69 29.92
N LEU A 305 -12.27 6.37 29.79
CA LEU A 305 -12.96 5.49 30.75
C LEU A 305 -12.23 5.45 32.10
N LEU A 306 -10.90 5.43 32.10
CA LEU A 306 -10.09 5.53 33.32
C LEU A 306 -10.31 6.87 34.02
N ALA A 307 -10.30 7.99 33.28
CA ALA A 307 -10.59 9.32 33.81
C ALA A 307 -12.01 9.40 34.39
N ALA A 308 -13.00 8.81 33.72
CA ALA A 308 -14.39 8.73 34.21
C ALA A 308 -14.51 7.87 35.49
N ALA A 309 -13.79 6.76 35.58
CA ALA A 309 -13.76 5.91 36.78
C ALA A 309 -13.12 6.63 37.99
N VAL A 310 -12.05 7.39 37.76
CA VAL A 310 -11.40 8.21 38.81
C VAL A 310 -12.32 9.36 39.27
N LEU A 311 -13.02 10.02 38.34
CA LEU A 311 -14.00 11.06 38.68
C LEU A 311 -15.22 10.50 39.43
N GLY A 312 -15.68 9.30 39.08
CA GLY A 312 -16.75 8.59 39.79
C GLY A 312 -16.40 8.25 41.24
N ARG A 313 -15.16 7.81 41.49
CA ARG A 313 -14.66 7.56 42.86
C ARG A 313 -14.65 8.82 43.74
N ARG A 314 -14.30 9.98 43.17
CA ARG A 314 -14.26 11.25 43.92
C ARG A 314 -15.64 11.74 44.34
N ARG A 315 -16.69 11.44 43.57
CA ARG A 315 -18.08 11.79 43.92
C ARG A 315 -18.64 10.98 45.09
N GLN A 316 -18.26 9.70 45.23
CA GLN A 316 -18.71 8.87 46.35
C GLN A 316 -18.09 9.28 47.70
N VAL A 317 -16.88 9.83 47.70
CA VAL A 317 -16.24 10.32 48.93
C VAL A 317 -16.90 11.63 49.42
N ALA A 318 -17.40 12.47 48.51
CA ALA A 318 -18.04 13.74 48.87
C ALA A 318 -19.45 13.59 49.47
N SER A 319 -20.15 12.47 49.22
CA SER A 319 -21.50 12.23 49.75
C SER A 319 -21.53 11.54 51.13
N GLY A 320 -20.37 11.27 51.75
CA GLY A 320 -20.26 10.55 53.02
C GLY A 320 -20.17 11.43 54.28
N PHE A 321 -20.12 12.77 54.16
CA PHE A 321 -20.00 13.69 55.29
C PHE A 321 -21.30 14.46 55.51
N ASN A 322 -22.31 13.80 56.08
CA ASN A 322 -23.34 14.54 56.80
C ASN A 322 -24.04 13.69 57.87
N THR A 323 -23.37 13.47 59.00
CA THR A 323 -24.09 13.28 60.28
C THR A 323 -23.19 13.65 61.45
N VAL A 324 -23.35 14.87 61.98
CA VAL A 324 -23.02 15.16 63.38
C VAL A 324 -24.26 15.81 64.00
N ARG A 325 -24.95 15.03 64.85
CA ARG A 325 -25.97 15.51 65.79
C ARG A 325 -25.29 16.41 66.80
N ILE A 326 -25.71 17.66 66.90
CA ILE A 326 -25.47 18.49 68.09
C ILE A 326 -26.67 18.29 69.01
N GLY A 327 -26.48 17.51 70.08
CA GLY A 327 -27.39 17.50 71.21
C GLY A 327 -27.06 18.69 72.13
N SER A 328 -28.02 19.58 72.36
CA SER A 328 -27.92 20.58 73.43
C SER A 328 -28.47 19.99 74.73
N ALA A 329 -27.62 19.92 75.75
CA ALA A 329 -28.05 19.83 77.13
C ALA A 329 -28.28 21.24 77.66
N ASN A 330 -29.53 21.52 78.07
CA ASN A 330 -29.94 22.18 79.32
C ASN A 330 -31.47 22.26 79.34
#